data_AF-A0A931UKF3-F1
#
_entry.id   AF-A0A931UKF3-F1
#
_cell.length_a   1.000
_cell.length_b   1.000
_cell.length_c   1.000
_cell.angle_alpha   90.00
_cell.angle_beta   90.00
_cell.angle_gamma   90.00
#
_symmetry.space_group_name_H-M   'P 1'
#
loop_
_entity.id
_entity.type
_entity.pdbx_description
1 polymer ?
#
loop_
_entity_poly.entity_id
_entity_poly.type
_entity_poly.pdbx_seq_one_letter_code
_entity_poly.pdbx_strand_id
1 'polypeptide(L)'
;DVSRDRTLHPYYGSVFADRPVVALDRVRFVGEPVAAVAAESPELAEEAAALIEVEYEELPALLDPVEAWNSPTLIHEQWYDIVGRDLDADHSFVSMPERNACNVVRLQQGDIE
;
A
#
# COMPACT_ATOMS: atom_id res chain seq x y z
N ASP A 1 -11.85 9.62 12.25
CA ASP A 1 -11.45 9.34 10.87
C ASP A 1 -9.93 9.40 10.81
N VAL A 2 -9.30 8.23 10.68
CA VAL A 2 -7.83 8.10 10.67
C VAL A 2 -7.18 8.83 9.51
N SER A 3 -7.92 9.09 8.42
CA SER A 3 -7.43 9.86 7.28
C SER A 3 -7.26 11.36 7.57
N ARG A 4 -7.94 11.88 8.61
CA ARG A 4 -7.97 13.33 8.94
C ARG A 4 -7.05 13.72 10.09
N ASP A 5 -6.54 12.76 10.84
CA ASP A 5 -5.65 13.01 11.97
C ASP A 5 -4.19 13.03 11.49
N ARG A 6 -3.62 14.23 11.38
CA ARG A 6 -2.24 14.45 10.89
C ARG A 6 -1.16 14.03 11.89
N THR A 7 -1.54 13.63 13.10
CA THR A 7 -0.61 13.12 14.13
C THR A 7 -0.42 11.61 14.02
N LEU A 8 -1.30 10.92 13.30
CA LEU A 8 -1.19 9.49 13.03
C LEU A 8 -0.34 9.25 11.78
N HIS A 9 0.54 8.26 11.88
CA HIS A 9 1.22 7.65 10.73
C HIS A 9 0.57 6.28 10.49
N PRO A 10 -0.54 6.21 9.75
CA PRO A 10 -1.37 5.00 9.66
C PRO A 10 -0.77 3.94 8.73
N TYR A 11 0.47 4.11 8.28
CA TYR A 11 1.13 3.24 7.32
C TYR A 11 2.20 2.38 7.98
N TYR A 12 2.30 1.15 7.50
CA TYR A 12 3.32 0.18 7.88
C TYR A 12 3.82 -0.55 6.63
N GLY A 13 4.89 -1.33 6.79
CA GLY A 13 5.38 -2.23 5.75
C GLY A 13 6.78 -2.75 6.08
N SER A 14 7.30 -3.62 5.23
CA SER A 14 8.61 -4.25 5.45
C SER A 14 9.77 -3.40 4.96
N VAL A 15 9.58 -2.71 3.83
CA VAL A 15 10.58 -1.85 3.20
C VAL A 15 10.07 -0.42 3.13
N PHE A 16 8.88 -0.22 2.58
CA PHE A 16 8.20 1.07 2.55
C PHE A 16 7.04 1.09 3.54
N ALA A 17 6.76 2.25 4.14
CA ALA A 17 5.56 2.46 4.92
C ALA A 17 4.38 2.78 3.99
N ASP A 18 3.97 1.80 3.17
CA ASP A 18 3.02 1.98 2.07
C ASP A 18 1.68 1.28 2.28
N ARG A 19 1.55 0.44 3.31
CA ARG A 19 0.33 -0.30 3.63
C ARG A 19 -0.41 0.41 4.75
N PRO A 20 -1.62 0.94 4.50
CA PRO A 20 -2.38 1.54 5.57
C PRO A 20 -2.96 0.44 6.49
N VAL A 21 -3.10 0.73 7.80
CA VAL A 21 -3.69 -0.21 8.77
C VAL A 21 -5.14 -0.56 8.42
N VAL A 22 -5.88 0.44 7.94
CA VAL A 22 -7.18 0.30 7.27
C VAL A 22 -7.14 1.18 6.02
N ALA A 23 -7.73 0.73 4.92
CA ALA A 23 -7.79 1.47 3.66
C ALA A 23 -8.33 2.89 3.89
N LEU A 24 -7.64 3.88 3.33
CA LEU A 24 -7.99 5.29 3.50
C LEU A 24 -8.83 5.79 2.32
N ASP A 25 -8.22 5.84 1.13
CA ASP A 25 -8.88 6.36 -0.07
C ASP A 25 -9.36 5.25 -1.03
N ARG A 26 -8.69 4.10 -1.01
CA ARG A 26 -8.99 2.97 -1.90
C ARG A 26 -8.45 1.66 -1.32
N VAL A 27 -9.08 0.57 -1.75
CA VAL A 27 -8.55 -0.79 -1.59
C VAL A 27 -7.71 -1.16 -2.82
N ARG A 28 -6.63 -1.89 -2.60
CA ARG A 28 -5.60 -2.29 -3.57
C ARG A 28 -5.62 -3.79 -3.83
N PHE A 29 -6.11 -4.59 -2.88
CA PHE A 29 -6.18 -6.04 -3.02
C PHE A 29 -7.36 -6.62 -2.24
N VAL A 30 -7.78 -7.83 -2.65
CA VAL A 30 -8.86 -8.57 -1.96
C VAL A 30 -8.42 -8.92 -0.54
N GLY A 31 -9.19 -8.48 0.45
CA GLY A 31 -8.90 -8.70 1.86
C GLY A 31 -8.11 -7.57 2.54
N GLU A 32 -7.86 -6.45 1.85
CA GLU A 32 -7.37 -5.25 2.54
C GLU A 32 -8.41 -4.75 3.55
N PRO A 33 -8.04 -4.53 4.82
CA PRO A 33 -8.99 -4.08 5.83
C PRO A 33 -9.55 -2.69 5.50
N VAL A 34 -10.86 -2.51 5.55
CA VAL A 34 -11.53 -1.21 5.29
C VAL A 34 -12.11 -0.56 6.54
N ALA A 35 -12.38 -1.35 7.56
CA ALA A 35 -12.89 -0.91 8.84
C ALA A 35 -12.48 -1.91 9.93
N ALA A 36 -12.58 -1.48 11.19
CA ALA A 36 -12.39 -2.33 12.36
C ALA A 36 -13.48 -2.01 13.38
N VAL A 37 -13.93 -3.05 14.10
CA VAL A 37 -14.93 -2.96 15.17
C VAL A 37 -14.31 -3.43 16.47
N ALA A 38 -14.50 -2.66 17.53
CA ALA A 38 -14.18 -3.06 18.89
C ALA A 38 -15.48 -3.16 19.70
N ALA A 39 -15.68 -4.29 20.38
CA ALA A 39 -16.83 -4.53 21.22
C ALA A 39 -16.43 -5.32 22.48
N GLU A 40 -17.33 -5.39 23.46
CA GLU A 40 -17.08 -6.08 24.74
C GLU A 40 -17.04 -7.61 24.62
N SER A 41 -17.57 -8.17 23.52
CA SER A 41 -17.49 -9.59 23.19
C SER A 41 -17.29 -9.82 21.68
N PRO A 42 -16.77 -11.00 21.27
CA PRO A 42 -16.63 -11.35 19.86
C PRO A 42 -17.95 -11.35 19.09
N GLU A 43 -19.03 -11.82 19.71
CA GLU A 43 -20.36 -11.91 19.09
C GLU A 43 -20.89 -10.51 18.75
N LEU A 44 -20.74 -9.55 19.67
CA LEU A 44 -21.12 -8.16 19.45
C LEU A 44 -20.27 -7.51 18.35
N ALA A 45 -18.97 -7.83 18.28
CA ALA A 45 -18.10 -7.31 17.24
C ALA A 45 -18.51 -7.82 15.85
N GLU A 46 -18.88 -9.10 15.74
CA GLU A 46 -19.35 -9.72 14.50
C GLU A 46 -20.69 -9.13 14.05
N GLU A 47 -21.66 -9.01 14.95
CA GLU A 47 -22.95 -8.37 14.67
C GLU A 47 -22.76 -6.92 14.19
N ALA A 48 -21.95 -6.14 14.89
CA ALA A 48 -21.68 -4.75 14.52
C ALA A 48 -20.89 -4.63 13.21
N ALA A 49 -19.95 -5.55 12.93
CA ALA A 49 -19.23 -5.58 11.65
C ALA A 49 -20.17 -5.89 10.48
N ALA A 50 -21.17 -6.74 10.67
CA ALA A 50 -22.17 -7.07 9.64
C ALA A 50 -23.09 -5.88 9.27
N LEU A 51 -23.16 -4.84 10.12
CA LEU A 51 -23.91 -3.61 9.85
C LEU A 51 -23.10 -2.58 9.04
N ILE A 52 -21.81 -2.81 8.82
CA ILE A 52 -20.97 -1.90 8.05
C ILE A 52 -21.28 -2.10 6.57
N GLU A 53 -21.82 -1.05 5.95
CA GLU A 53 -21.99 -0.96 4.50
C GLU A 53 -20.83 -0.14 3.91
N VAL A 54 -20.20 -0.67 2.87
CA VAL A 54 -19.11 0.01 2.15
C VAL A 54 -19.48 0.11 0.68
N GLU A 55 -19.51 1.33 0.16
CA GLU A 55 -19.72 1.60 -1.25
C GLU A 55 -18.36 1.76 -1.95
N TYR A 56 -18.19 1.08 -3.07
CA TYR A 56 -16.96 1.14 -3.86
C TYR A 56 -17.26 1.72 -5.24
N GLU A 57 -16.34 2.55 -5.72
CA GLU A 57 -16.17 2.80 -7.14
C GLU A 57 -15.15 1.78 -7.68
N GLU A 58 -15.57 0.89 -8.58
CA GLU A 58 -14.68 -0.13 -9.12
C GLU A 58 -13.57 0.50 -9.97
N LEU A 59 -12.32 0.12 -9.67
CA LEU A 59 -11.14 0.51 -10.44
C LEU A 59 -10.59 -0.71 -11.19
N PRO A 60 -9.91 -0.50 -12.35
CA PRO A 60 -9.27 -1.59 -13.07
C PRO A 60 -8.24 -2.32 -12.21
N ALA A 61 -8.40 -3.63 -12.06
CA ALA A 61 -7.43 -4.47 -11.36
C ALA A 61 -6.27 -4.84 -12.29
N LEU A 62 -5.04 -4.61 -11.83
CA LEU A 62 -3.82 -4.99 -12.54
C LEU A 62 -3.24 -6.26 -11.92
N LEU A 63 -3.49 -7.40 -12.56
CA LEU A 63 -3.14 -8.72 -12.03
C LEU A 63 -1.91 -9.35 -12.69
N ASP A 64 -1.45 -8.78 -13.81
CA ASP A 64 -0.22 -9.16 -14.48
C ASP A 64 0.87 -8.10 -14.23
N PRO A 65 2.09 -8.49 -13.82
CA PRO A 65 3.15 -7.53 -13.52
C PRO A 65 3.66 -6.76 -14.74
N VAL A 66 3.61 -7.35 -15.95
CA VAL A 66 4.03 -6.68 -17.18
C VAL A 66 2.97 -5.66 -17.62
N GLU A 67 1.70 -6.01 -17.49
CA GLU A 67 0.59 -5.07 -17.66
C GLU A 67 0.68 -3.93 -16.65
N ALA A 68 0.86 -4.25 -15.36
CA ALA A 68 0.96 -3.27 -14.29
C ALA A 68 2.11 -2.28 -14.52
N TRP A 69 3.26 -2.77 -14.97
CA TRP A 69 4.44 -1.94 -15.29
C TRP A 69 4.17 -0.89 -16.38
N ASN A 70 3.34 -1.24 -17.35
CA ASN A 70 3.01 -0.38 -18.50
C ASN A 70 1.69 0.37 -18.33
N SER A 71 0.98 0.14 -17.23
CA SER A 71 -0.32 0.75 -16.97
C SER A 71 -0.19 2.23 -16.60
N PRO A 72 -1.07 3.11 -17.11
CA PRO A 72 -1.20 4.47 -16.61
C PRO A 72 -1.91 4.54 -15.25
N THR A 73 -2.61 3.47 -14.86
CA THR A 73 -3.27 3.38 -13.54
C THR A 73 -2.26 2.97 -12.49
N LEU A 74 -2.08 3.83 -11.48
CA LEU A 74 -1.11 3.62 -10.41
C LEU A 74 -1.79 3.06 -9.15
N ILE A 75 -1.23 1.97 -8.62
CA ILE A 75 -1.68 1.36 -7.35
C ILE A 75 -1.19 2.21 -6.16
N HIS A 76 0.01 2.79 -6.30
CA HIS A 76 0.67 3.65 -5.33
C HIS A 76 1.02 4.98 -5.99
N GLU A 77 0.29 6.04 -5.66
CA GLU A 77 0.41 7.36 -6.31
C GLU A 77 1.34 8.34 -5.57
N GLN A 78 1.78 7.98 -4.37
CA GLN A 78 2.55 8.85 -3.49
C GLN A 78 3.89 8.23 -3.12
N TRP A 79 4.82 9.10 -2.71
CA TRP A 79 6.07 8.69 -2.11
C TRP A 79 5.83 8.13 -0.72
N TYR A 80 6.53 7.03 -0.41
CA TYR A 80 6.49 6.40 0.91
C TYR A 80 7.89 6.34 1.52
N ASP A 81 7.95 6.60 2.82
CA ASP A 81 9.19 6.52 3.58
C ASP A 81 9.68 5.08 3.69
N ILE A 82 11.00 4.90 3.72
CA ILE A 82 11.61 3.61 3.98
C ILE A 82 11.56 3.35 5.49
N VAL A 83 11.03 2.18 5.87
CA VAL A 83 10.92 1.78 7.27
C VAL A 83 12.32 1.61 7.87
N GLY A 84 12.58 2.30 8.98
CA GLY A 84 13.79 2.10 9.80
C GLY A 84 15.09 2.70 9.27
N ARG A 85 15.07 3.63 8.29
CA ARG A 85 16.28 4.28 7.79
C ARG A 85 16.34 5.79 8.05
N ASP A 86 17.53 6.25 8.45
CA ASP A 86 18.06 7.56 8.06
C ASP A 86 18.38 7.50 6.55
N LEU A 87 17.93 8.50 5.79
CA LEU A 87 17.77 8.54 4.32
C LEU A 87 19.05 8.28 3.47
N ASP A 88 20.22 8.05 4.07
CA ASP A 88 21.51 8.24 3.41
C ASP A 88 22.39 6.98 3.18
N ALA A 89 21.99 5.78 3.63
CA ALA A 89 22.94 4.67 3.71
C ALA A 89 22.90 3.62 2.57
N ASP A 90 21.82 3.49 1.82
CA ASP A 90 21.77 2.51 0.72
C ASP A 90 20.69 2.86 -0.32
N HIS A 91 21.14 3.28 -1.50
CA HIS A 91 20.32 3.68 -2.65
C HIS A 91 19.68 2.50 -3.40
N SER A 92 19.76 1.26 -2.88
CA SER A 92 19.19 0.11 -3.57
C SER A 92 17.67 0.13 -3.64
N PHE A 93 16.98 0.86 -2.76
CA PHE A 93 15.51 0.99 -2.76
C PHE A 93 15.09 2.44 -2.94
N VAL A 94 14.35 2.71 -4.01
CA VAL A 94 13.75 4.01 -4.31
C VAL A 94 12.29 3.76 -4.65
N SER A 95 11.38 4.38 -3.89
CA SER A 95 9.95 4.36 -4.21
C SER A 95 9.75 5.00 -5.60
N MET A 96 8.89 4.43 -6.44
CA MET A 96 8.62 4.97 -7.78
C MET A 96 7.13 5.25 -7.95
N PRO A 97 6.61 6.39 -7.48
CA PRO A 97 5.17 6.67 -7.54
C PRO A 97 4.65 6.85 -8.96
N GLU A 98 5.52 7.00 -9.96
CA GLU A 98 5.13 7.11 -11.37
C GLU A 98 4.97 5.75 -12.08
N ARG A 99 5.23 4.63 -11.39
CA ARG A 99 5.09 3.28 -11.96
C ARG A 99 4.61 2.29 -10.90
N ASN A 100 3.96 1.21 -11.34
CA ASN A 100 3.67 0.06 -10.46
C ASN A 100 4.93 -0.81 -10.26
N ALA A 101 5.96 -0.22 -9.64
CA ALA A 101 7.24 -0.86 -9.38
C ALA A 101 7.76 -0.49 -7.99
N CYS A 102 8.02 -1.50 -7.16
CA CYS A 102 8.62 -1.33 -5.85
C CYS A 102 10.14 -1.03 -5.93
N ASN A 103 10.82 -1.60 -6.94
CA ASN A 103 12.25 -1.41 -7.18
C ASN A 103 12.59 -1.71 -8.65
N VAL A 104 13.59 -1.03 -9.20
CA VAL A 104 14.13 -1.29 -10.54
C VAL A 104 15.65 -1.43 -10.47
N VAL A 105 16.14 -2.65 -10.65
CA VAL A 105 17.57 -2.92 -10.74
C VAL A 105 17.96 -3.09 -12.20
N ARG A 106 18.94 -2.32 -12.68
CA ARG A 106 19.57 -2.54 -13.98
C ARG A 106 20.86 -3.31 -13.78
N LEU A 107 20.91 -4.52 -14.32
CA LEU A 107 22.11 -5.34 -14.37
C LEU A 107 22.75 -5.19 -15.75
N GLN A 108 24.04 -4.89 -15.77
CA GLN A 108 24.83 -4.89 -16.99
C GLN A 108 25.95 -5.93 -16.80
N GLN A 109 25.99 -6.91 -17.68
CA GLN A 109 27.09 -7.86 -17.77
C GLN A 109 27.97 -7.45 -18.94
N GLY A 110 29.22 -7.09 -18.65
CA GLY A 110 30.26 -6.88 -19.66
C GLY A 110 31.33 -7.96 -19.53
N ASP A 111 32.02 -8.25 -20.63
CA ASP A 111 33.27 -9.00 -20.56
C ASP A 111 34.31 -8.14 -19.83
N ILE A 112 34.97 -8.72 -18.84
CA ILE A 112 36.13 -8.13 -18.19
C ILE A 112 37.32 -8.44 -19.12
N GLU A 113 37.74 -7.48 -19.94
CA GLU A 113 39.05 -7.55 -20.60
C GLU A 113 40.20 -7.34 -19.60
#